data_AF-A0A821P9N3-F1
#
_entry.id   AF-A0A821P9N3-F1
#
_cell.length_a   1.000
_cell.length_b   1.000
_cell.length_c   1.000
_cell.angle_alpha   90.00
_cell.angle_beta   90.00
_cell.angle_gamma   90.00
#
_symmetry.space_group_name_H-M   'P 1'
#
loop_
_entity.id
_entity.type
_entity.pdbx_description
1 polymer ?
#
loop_
_entity_poly.entity_id
_entity_poly.type
_entity_poly.pdbx_seq_one_letter_code
_entity_poly.pdbx_strand_id
1 'polypeptide(L)'
;MSDKFIPHYFRDIDDTLNDREPYQQQKWTRTAIKAKENVELRQKFPPFVVPAAFYKIVHVNKYTSMEELHLLVNHVQQCTQFTIDTESERSDGQLALIQIQTIPSQLPSLLILIELQHLPFDNPPTYIKIKEFFSLVFRSGNQLYSWGDMDKELEPIQDSHLFNWPTTASLIDIQPYFSDWYEWALAHCESCRPNHHRQHGGVNYDNVTTQNYSSFKCVCHEQSPYRPGEKWSLQKALIYAAHMFIDKSCTVNNWAAGLTSNNSTLSTGRRKKMINYAIYDCFSTTYFIRPVLEYWTFNKLKNTNI
;
A
#
# COMPACT_ATOMS: atom_id res chain seq x y z
N MET A 1 35.32 -29.39 -2.19
CA MET A 1 35.32 -28.64 -0.93
C MET A 1 34.90 -27.22 -1.24
N SER A 2 33.66 -26.87 -0.91
CA SER A 2 33.11 -25.51 -1.05
C SER A 2 32.03 -25.37 0.01
N ASP A 3 32.41 -24.79 1.14
CA ASP A 3 31.53 -24.49 2.25
C ASP A 3 30.48 -23.46 1.82
N LYS A 4 29.21 -23.85 1.93
CA LYS A 4 28.09 -22.93 1.78
C LYS A 4 27.88 -22.23 3.13
N PHE A 5 28.14 -20.93 3.13
CA PHE A 5 27.74 -19.99 4.17
C PHE A 5 26.23 -20.12 4.44
N ILE A 6 25.86 -20.64 5.60
CA ILE A 6 24.51 -20.50 6.16
C ILE A 6 24.56 -19.28 7.10
N PRO A 7 23.71 -18.25 6.93
CA PRO A 7 23.68 -17.12 7.85
C PRO A 7 23.25 -17.58 9.24
N HIS A 8 24.12 -17.41 10.22
CA HIS A 8 23.82 -17.54 11.65
C HIS A 8 22.86 -16.42 12.08
N TYR A 9 21.55 -16.66 11.91
CA TYR A 9 20.54 -16.07 12.78
C TYR A 9 19.94 -17.22 13.58
N PHE A 10 19.78 -17.02 14.89
CA PHE A 10 19.20 -17.95 15.87
C PHE A 10 20.15 -19.04 16.41
N ARG A 11 20.98 -18.66 17.37
CA ARG A 11 21.22 -19.49 18.56
C ARG A 11 20.91 -18.65 19.78
N ASP A 12 20.32 -19.31 20.78
CA ASP A 12 19.94 -18.85 22.12
C ASP A 12 18.43 -18.70 22.31
N ILE A 13 17.71 -19.83 22.43
CA ILE A 13 16.53 -19.95 23.31
C ILE A 13 16.50 -21.36 23.91
N ASP A 14 16.30 -21.36 25.22
CA ASP A 14 16.18 -22.41 26.23
C ASP A 14 15.24 -23.60 25.89
N ASP A 15 15.67 -24.82 26.23
CA ASP A 15 15.03 -26.11 25.94
C ASP A 15 13.89 -26.48 26.93
N THR A 16 13.01 -25.53 27.30
CA THR A 16 11.93 -25.81 28.25
C THR A 16 10.58 -25.19 27.90
N LEU A 17 9.96 -25.58 26.78
CA LEU A 17 8.55 -25.27 26.50
C LEU A 17 7.91 -26.33 25.59
N ASN A 18 7.60 -27.51 26.12
CA ASN A 18 7.09 -28.65 25.33
C ASN A 18 5.57 -28.68 25.14
N ASP A 19 4.81 -27.67 25.56
CA ASP A 19 3.34 -27.64 25.44
C ASP A 19 2.77 -26.36 24.82
N ARG A 20 3.59 -25.51 24.16
CA ARG A 20 3.09 -24.37 23.36
C ARG A 20 2.79 -24.78 21.91
N GLU A 21 1.76 -25.61 21.83
CA GLU A 21 0.60 -25.59 20.94
C GLU A 21 0.79 -25.39 19.39
N PRO A 22 0.25 -26.33 18.56
CA PRO A 22 0.32 -26.35 17.09
C PRO A 22 0.00 -25.04 16.34
N TYR A 23 -0.77 -24.13 16.94
CA TYR A 23 -1.11 -22.84 16.37
C TYR A 23 0.10 -21.92 16.19
N GLN A 24 1.03 -21.91 17.16
CA GLN A 24 2.26 -21.12 17.05
C GLN A 24 3.13 -21.66 15.93
N GLN A 25 3.33 -22.99 15.85
CA GLN A 25 4.06 -23.61 14.74
C GLN A 25 3.48 -23.25 13.37
N GLN A 26 2.16 -23.33 13.19
CA GLN A 26 1.50 -22.96 11.91
C GLN A 26 1.72 -21.49 11.54
N LYS A 27 1.61 -20.57 12.50
CA LYS A 27 1.84 -19.12 12.28
C LYS A 27 3.30 -18.85 11.86
N TRP A 28 4.25 -19.56 12.46
CA TRP A 28 5.67 -19.45 12.13
C TRP A 28 5.96 -19.99 10.73
N THR A 29 5.41 -21.15 10.38
CA THR A 29 5.55 -21.73 9.04
C THR A 29 5.01 -20.79 7.97
N ARG A 30 3.83 -20.18 8.17
CA ARG A 30 3.24 -19.21 7.22
C ARG A 30 4.13 -17.97 7.05
N THR A 31 4.68 -17.46 8.15
CA THR A 31 5.57 -16.29 8.12
C THR A 31 6.87 -16.60 7.38
N ALA A 32 7.47 -17.77 7.63
CA ALA A 32 8.67 -18.23 6.93
C ALA A 32 8.45 -18.43 5.43
N ILE A 33 7.30 -19.00 5.04
CA ILE A 33 6.91 -19.17 3.63
C ILE A 33 6.79 -17.79 2.94
N LYS A 34 6.06 -16.84 3.54
CA LYS A 34 5.93 -15.48 2.99
C LYS A 34 7.28 -14.77 2.88
N ALA A 35 8.16 -14.94 3.87
CA ALA A 35 9.50 -14.35 3.84
C ALA A 35 10.36 -14.94 2.70
N LYS A 36 10.31 -16.26 2.51
CA LYS A 36 10.99 -16.95 1.42
C LYS A 36 10.46 -16.49 0.06
N GLU A 37 9.14 -16.46 -0.11
CA GLU A 37 8.50 -15.96 -1.34
C GLU A 37 8.90 -14.52 -1.64
N ASN A 38 8.92 -13.63 -0.64
CA ASN A 38 9.34 -12.24 -0.83
C ASN A 38 10.81 -12.13 -1.29
N VAL A 39 11.69 -13.03 -0.84
CA VAL A 39 13.09 -13.08 -1.31
C VAL A 39 13.17 -13.57 -2.75
N GLU A 40 12.43 -14.62 -3.10
CA GLU A 40 12.40 -15.17 -4.46
C GLU A 40 11.85 -14.14 -5.47
N LEU A 41 10.75 -13.47 -5.13
CA LEU A 41 10.15 -12.43 -5.98
C LEU A 41 11.08 -11.22 -6.15
N ARG A 42 11.79 -10.80 -5.10
CA ARG A 42 12.77 -9.71 -5.20
C ARG A 42 13.89 -10.02 -6.19
N GLN A 43 14.30 -11.27 -6.31
CA GLN A 43 15.35 -11.68 -7.25
C GLN A 43 14.83 -11.74 -8.69
N LYS A 44 13.53 -11.97 -8.88
CA LYS A 44 12.91 -12.16 -10.20
C LYS A 44 12.45 -10.86 -10.86
N PHE A 45 12.04 -9.86 -10.06
CA PHE A 45 11.37 -8.66 -10.58
C PHE A 45 12.10 -7.37 -10.15
N PRO A 46 12.13 -6.33 -11.02
CA PRO A 46 12.71 -5.05 -10.67
C PRO A 46 11.94 -4.36 -9.53
N PRO A 47 12.61 -3.59 -8.67
CA PRO A 47 11.93 -2.91 -7.57
C PRO A 47 11.03 -1.79 -8.10
N PHE A 48 9.85 -1.65 -7.49
CA PHE A 48 9.03 -0.45 -7.58
C PHE A 48 9.72 0.67 -6.81
N VAL A 49 10.11 1.74 -7.50
CA VAL A 49 10.82 2.87 -6.92
C VAL A 49 10.18 4.15 -7.43
N VAL A 50 9.84 5.04 -6.50
CA VAL A 50 9.35 6.38 -6.82
C VAL A 50 10.53 7.37 -6.70
N PRO A 51 10.80 8.21 -7.71
CA PRO A 51 11.82 9.24 -7.63
C PRO A 51 11.53 10.21 -6.47
N ALA A 52 12.57 10.52 -5.67
CA ALA A 52 12.45 11.43 -4.53
C ALA A 52 12.02 12.86 -4.92
N ALA A 53 12.14 13.25 -6.20
CA ALA A 53 11.64 14.53 -6.69
C ALA A 53 10.10 14.64 -6.68
N PHE A 54 9.39 13.51 -6.63
CA PHE A 54 7.93 13.48 -6.71
C PHE A 54 7.24 13.54 -5.36
N TYR A 55 7.99 13.47 -4.26
CA TYR A 55 7.39 13.50 -2.95
C TYR A 55 8.27 14.16 -1.88
N LYS A 56 7.62 14.60 -0.80
CA LYS A 56 8.25 14.96 0.45
C LYS A 56 7.65 14.13 1.57
N ILE A 57 8.47 13.78 2.56
CA ILE A 57 8.05 13.01 3.72
C ILE A 57 7.84 13.97 4.88
N VAL A 58 6.71 13.87 5.57
CA VAL A 58 6.41 14.60 6.79
C VAL A 58 6.14 13.60 7.90
N HIS A 59 6.87 13.71 9.01
CA HIS A 59 6.62 12.90 10.19
C HIS A 59 5.74 13.67 11.18
N VAL A 60 4.64 13.05 11.61
CA VAL A 60 3.74 13.62 12.62
C VAL A 60 3.90 12.81 13.90
N ASN A 61 4.52 13.43 14.90
CA ASN A 61 4.78 12.90 16.23
C ASN A 61 4.96 14.05 17.24
N LYS A 62 5.36 13.75 18.48
CA LYS A 62 5.53 14.73 19.57
C LYS A 62 6.60 15.79 19.32
N TYR A 63 7.49 15.58 18.35
CA TYR A 63 8.54 16.52 17.98
C TYR A 63 8.19 17.38 16.77
N THR A 64 7.03 17.15 16.13
CA THR A 64 6.57 17.99 15.01
C THR A 64 6.27 19.39 15.52
N SER A 65 6.89 20.39 14.88
CA SER A 65 6.72 21.78 15.28
C SER A 65 5.33 22.33 14.88
N MET A 66 4.87 23.36 15.58
CA MET A 66 3.62 24.05 15.21
C MET A 66 3.69 24.69 13.82
N GLU A 67 4.88 25.11 13.38
CA GLU A 67 5.09 25.64 12.03
C GLU A 67 4.85 24.56 10.97
N GLU A 68 5.47 23.39 11.12
CA GLU A 68 5.26 22.24 10.23
C GLU A 68 3.79 21.81 10.20
N LEU A 69 3.11 21.79 11.34
CA LEU A 69 1.69 21.46 11.41
C LEU A 69 0.80 22.50 10.70
N HIS A 70 1.11 23.80 10.79
CA HIS A 70 0.39 24.82 10.02
C HIS A 70 0.61 24.64 8.50
N LEU A 71 1.85 24.38 8.07
CA LEU A 71 2.15 24.11 6.67
C LEU A 71 1.40 22.87 6.17
N LEU A 72 1.37 21.82 6.99
CA LEU A 72 0.65 20.58 6.68
C LEU A 72 -0.86 20.82 6.56
N VAL A 73 -1.47 21.52 7.52
CA VAL A 73 -2.90 21.87 7.51
C VAL A 73 -3.25 22.70 6.26
N ASN A 74 -2.47 23.73 5.95
CA ASN A 74 -2.68 24.56 4.77
C ASN A 74 -2.60 23.75 3.47
N HIS A 75 -1.67 22.79 3.40
CA HIS A 75 -1.55 21.88 2.25
C HIS A 75 -2.77 20.99 2.10
N VAL A 76 -3.17 20.25 3.15
CA VAL A 76 -4.29 19.31 3.05
C VAL A 76 -5.64 19.99 2.86
N GLN A 77 -5.78 21.25 3.25
CA GLN A 77 -6.99 22.03 3.00
C GLN A 77 -7.29 22.18 1.49
N GLN A 78 -6.25 22.18 0.65
CA GLN A 78 -6.33 22.29 -0.81
C GLN A 78 -6.45 20.92 -1.51
N CYS A 79 -6.31 19.81 -0.78
CA CYS A 79 -6.38 18.46 -1.33
C CYS A 79 -7.77 17.85 -1.13
N THR A 80 -8.17 17.01 -2.09
CA THR A 80 -9.44 16.25 -2.06
C THR A 80 -9.24 14.76 -2.28
N GLN A 81 -8.04 14.33 -2.67
CA GLN A 81 -7.73 12.92 -2.92
C GLN A 81 -6.48 12.51 -2.14
N PHE A 82 -6.57 11.34 -1.53
CA PHE A 82 -5.52 10.79 -0.69
C PHE A 82 -5.41 9.29 -0.89
N THR A 83 -4.23 8.73 -0.69
CA THR A 83 -4.07 7.31 -0.40
C THR A 83 -3.80 7.15 1.09
N ILE A 84 -4.40 6.14 1.69
CA ILE A 84 -4.21 5.79 3.10
C ILE A 84 -3.85 4.32 3.23
N ASP A 85 -2.94 4.05 4.15
CA ASP A 85 -2.52 2.71 4.54
C ASP A 85 -2.14 2.71 6.02
N THR A 86 -2.08 1.53 6.64
CA THR A 86 -1.80 1.40 8.07
C THR A 86 -0.84 0.27 8.38
N GLU A 87 -0.13 0.40 9.50
CA GLU A 87 0.75 -0.66 9.99
C GLU A 87 0.56 -0.92 11.47
N SER A 88 0.42 -2.20 11.81
CA SER A 88 0.31 -2.69 13.19
C SER A 88 1.67 -3.07 13.77
N GLU A 89 1.83 -2.83 15.07
CA GLU A 89 2.96 -3.28 15.86
C GLU A 89 3.03 -4.81 15.93
N ARG A 90 4.24 -5.36 15.81
CA ARG A 90 4.45 -6.81 15.80
C ARG A 90 4.11 -7.48 17.12
N SER A 91 4.38 -6.83 18.25
CA SER A 91 4.28 -7.46 19.58
C SER A 91 2.84 -7.75 19.99
N ASP A 92 1.91 -6.83 19.69
CA ASP A 92 0.54 -6.85 20.20
C ASP A 92 -0.53 -6.63 19.12
N GLY A 93 -0.12 -6.31 17.89
CA GLY A 93 -1.04 -6.04 16.77
C GLY A 93 -1.71 -4.67 16.83
N GLN A 94 -1.34 -3.80 17.77
CA GLN A 94 -1.91 -2.48 17.90
C GLN A 94 -1.53 -1.60 16.71
N LEU A 95 -2.45 -0.75 16.25
CA LEU A 95 -2.15 0.19 15.18
C LEU A 95 -1.04 1.14 15.62
N ALA A 96 0.01 1.25 14.81
CA ALA A 96 1.22 2.00 15.19
C ALA A 96 1.57 3.14 14.22
N LEU A 97 1.22 2.97 12.96
CA LEU A 97 1.46 3.96 11.93
C LEU A 97 0.22 4.12 11.07
N ILE A 98 -0.13 5.37 10.77
CA ILE A 98 -1.01 5.70 9.64
C ILE A 98 -0.15 6.38 8.60
N GLN A 99 -0.23 5.93 7.36
CA GLN A 99 0.39 6.59 6.22
C GLN A 99 -0.69 7.30 5.41
N ILE A 100 -0.48 8.58 5.11
CA ILE A 100 -1.39 9.35 4.26
C ILE A 100 -0.57 10.01 3.17
N GLN A 101 -0.82 9.64 1.93
CA GLN A 101 -0.26 10.29 0.77
C GLN A 101 -1.30 11.24 0.17
N THR A 102 -0.94 12.51 -0.02
CA THR A 102 -1.79 13.45 -0.77
C THR A 102 -1.69 13.18 -2.27
N ILE A 103 -2.76 13.29 -3.03
CA ILE A 103 -2.75 13.20 -4.48
C ILE A 103 -3.04 14.59 -5.06
N PRO A 104 -2.03 15.48 -5.14
CA PRO A 104 -2.23 16.85 -5.62
C PRO A 104 -2.35 16.91 -7.13
N SER A 105 -2.92 18.00 -7.65
CA SER A 105 -2.92 18.31 -9.08
C SER A 105 -1.51 18.64 -9.62
N GLN A 106 -0.58 19.02 -8.73
CA GLN A 106 0.80 19.36 -9.06
C GLN A 106 1.74 18.75 -8.01
N LEU A 107 2.87 18.22 -8.47
CA LEU A 107 3.92 17.67 -7.61
C LEU A 107 4.66 18.77 -6.84
N PRO A 108 5.26 18.46 -5.68
CA PRO A 108 5.38 17.12 -5.08
C PRO A 108 4.17 16.69 -4.24
N SER A 109 3.96 15.38 -4.16
CA SER A 109 3.06 14.75 -3.19
C SER A 109 3.65 14.82 -1.77
N LEU A 110 2.83 14.98 -0.74
CA LEU A 110 3.24 14.75 0.64
C LEU A 110 2.91 13.32 1.05
N LEU A 111 3.90 12.58 1.54
CA LEU A 111 3.70 11.35 2.32
C LEU A 111 3.83 11.69 3.80
N ILE A 112 2.73 11.55 4.52
CA ILE A 112 2.58 11.93 5.91
C ILE A 112 2.57 10.65 6.73
N LEU A 113 3.52 10.51 7.64
CA LEU A 113 3.71 9.35 8.49
C LEU A 113 3.31 9.73 9.93
N ILE A 114 2.15 9.27 10.38
CA ILE A 114 1.61 9.57 11.71
C ILE A 114 1.97 8.43 12.67
N GLU A 115 2.91 8.69 13.58
CA GLU A 115 3.44 7.70 14.55
C GLU A 115 2.58 7.71 15.82
N LEU A 116 1.59 6.82 15.91
CA LEU A 116 0.49 6.89 16.88
C LEU A 116 0.95 6.85 18.34
N GLN A 117 1.89 5.96 18.68
CA GLN A 117 2.46 5.85 20.04
C GLN A 117 3.33 7.04 20.43
N HIS A 118 3.67 7.91 19.47
CA HIS A 118 4.52 9.07 19.69
C HIS A 118 3.75 10.39 19.57
N LEU A 119 2.42 10.36 19.51
CA LEU A 119 1.62 11.59 19.51
C LEU A 119 1.69 12.31 20.87
N PRO A 120 1.68 13.66 20.89
CA PRO A 120 1.86 14.42 22.12
C PRO A 120 0.55 14.64 22.87
N PHE A 121 0.00 13.59 23.50
CA PHE A 121 -1.25 13.69 24.26
C PHE A 121 -1.20 14.75 25.38
N ASP A 122 -0.02 15.00 25.95
CA ASP A 122 0.20 15.99 27.02
C ASP A 122 0.46 17.42 26.50
N ASN A 123 0.44 17.66 25.17
CA ASN A 123 0.61 18.98 24.57
C ASN A 123 -0.67 19.37 23.80
N PRO A 124 -1.65 19.99 24.48
CA PRO A 124 -2.94 20.26 23.89
C PRO A 124 -2.89 21.09 22.60
N PRO A 125 -2.10 22.18 22.47
CA PRO A 125 -2.02 22.93 21.21
C PRO A 125 -1.57 22.08 20.02
N THR A 126 -0.50 21.30 20.16
CA THR A 126 0.01 20.43 19.10
C THR A 126 -0.98 19.33 18.77
N TYR A 127 -1.56 18.68 19.79
CA TYR A 127 -2.54 17.61 19.59
C TYR A 127 -3.84 18.11 18.94
N ILE A 128 -4.34 19.29 19.33
CA ILE A 128 -5.50 19.94 18.71
C ILE A 128 -5.24 20.21 17.23
N LYS A 129 -4.03 20.69 16.88
CA LYS A 129 -3.68 20.95 15.48
C LYS A 129 -3.54 19.65 14.66
N ILE A 130 -3.09 18.55 15.28
CA ILE A 130 -3.11 17.22 14.66
C ILE A 130 -4.56 16.75 14.42
N LYS A 131 -5.46 16.96 15.38
CA LYS A 131 -6.90 16.68 15.19
C LYS A 131 -7.53 17.53 14.08
N GLU A 132 -7.12 18.79 13.95
CA GLU A 132 -7.52 19.66 12.84
C GLU A 132 -7.03 19.13 11.49
N PHE A 133 -5.78 18.65 11.41
CA PHE A 133 -5.28 17.95 10.24
C PHE A 133 -6.16 16.74 9.88
N PHE A 134 -6.45 15.89 10.87
CA PHE A 134 -7.30 14.71 10.65
C PHE A 134 -8.72 15.10 10.21
N SER A 135 -9.33 16.12 10.82
CA SER A 135 -10.67 16.57 10.42
C SER A 135 -10.71 17.10 8.98
N LEU A 136 -9.61 17.73 8.52
CA LEU A 136 -9.48 18.18 7.13
C LEU A 136 -9.28 17.03 6.13
N VAL A 137 -8.56 15.97 6.50
CA VAL A 137 -8.38 14.79 5.65
C VAL A 137 -9.67 13.97 5.56
N PHE A 138 -10.36 13.77 6.70
CA PHE A 138 -11.56 12.93 6.82
C PHE A 138 -12.89 13.69 6.65
N ARG A 139 -12.85 14.88 6.05
CA ARG A 139 -14.06 15.68 5.75
C ARG A 139 -14.84 15.16 4.54
N SER A 140 -16.12 15.51 4.50
CA SER A 140 -16.98 15.29 3.35
C SER A 140 -16.40 15.91 2.07
N GLY A 141 -16.53 15.19 0.96
CA GLY A 141 -15.98 15.55 -0.35
C GLY A 141 -14.56 15.05 -0.60
N ASN A 142 -13.82 14.62 0.42
CA ASN A 142 -12.53 13.96 0.22
C ASN A 142 -12.72 12.47 -0.11
N GLN A 143 -11.78 11.95 -0.91
CA GLN A 143 -11.68 10.54 -1.29
C GLN A 143 -10.35 9.98 -0.75
N LEU A 144 -10.44 8.90 0.03
CA LEU A 144 -9.28 8.18 0.56
C LEU A 144 -9.26 6.79 -0.05
N TYR A 145 -8.25 6.49 -0.85
CA TYR A 145 -8.05 5.21 -1.52
C TYR A 145 -7.15 4.31 -0.69
N SER A 146 -7.52 3.05 -0.53
CA SER A 146 -6.76 2.03 0.20
C SER A 146 -6.69 0.72 -0.58
N TRP A 147 -5.67 -0.09 -0.33
CA TRP A 147 -5.62 -1.48 -0.80
C TRP A 147 -6.03 -2.41 0.35
N GLY A 148 -7.33 -2.48 0.63
CA GLY A 148 -7.86 -3.11 1.83
C GLY A 148 -8.99 -2.31 2.46
N ASP A 149 -9.66 -2.94 3.40
CA ASP A 149 -10.84 -2.41 4.08
C ASP A 149 -10.42 -1.46 5.21
N MET A 150 -10.36 -0.16 4.89
CA MET A 150 -9.87 0.86 5.80
C MET A 150 -10.80 1.10 7.00
N ASP A 151 -12.09 0.74 6.89
CA ASP A 151 -12.99 0.79 8.06
C ASP A 151 -12.53 -0.18 9.15
N LYS A 152 -12.10 -1.38 8.75
CA LYS A 152 -11.55 -2.38 9.68
C LYS A 152 -10.17 -2.02 10.19
N GLU A 153 -9.32 -1.44 9.35
CA GLU A 153 -7.95 -1.09 9.75
C GLU A 153 -7.90 0.09 10.74
N LEU A 154 -8.84 1.03 10.64
CA LEU A 154 -8.94 2.17 11.56
C LEU A 154 -9.80 1.90 12.80
N GLU A 155 -10.54 0.79 12.83
CA GLU A 155 -11.37 0.39 13.98
C GLU A 155 -10.63 0.43 15.33
N PRO A 156 -9.38 -0.08 15.46
CA PRO A 156 -8.68 -0.10 16.74
C PRO A 156 -8.40 1.27 17.37
N ILE A 157 -8.52 2.37 16.62
CA ILE A 157 -8.20 3.72 17.10
C ILE A 157 -9.40 4.66 17.18
N GLN A 158 -10.62 4.14 17.05
CA GLN A 158 -11.84 4.94 17.15
C GLN A 158 -11.93 5.69 18.50
N ASP A 159 -11.47 5.08 19.59
CA ASP A 159 -11.48 5.66 20.94
C ASP A 159 -10.38 6.70 21.19
N SER A 160 -9.43 6.87 20.27
CA SER A 160 -8.34 7.85 20.40
C SER A 160 -8.81 9.32 20.27
N HIS A 161 -10.04 9.53 19.79
CA HIS A 161 -10.61 10.83 19.46
C HIS A 161 -9.74 11.66 18.48
N LEU A 162 -8.90 11.02 17.65
CA LEU A 162 -8.10 11.68 16.62
C LEU A 162 -8.95 12.30 15.51
N PHE A 163 -10.03 11.61 15.14
CA PHE A 163 -11.06 12.05 14.20
C PHE A 163 -12.43 11.53 14.65
N ASN A 164 -13.48 12.06 14.03
CA ASN A 164 -14.84 11.59 14.27
C ASN A 164 -15.08 10.27 13.53
N TRP A 165 -15.69 9.30 14.21
CA TRP A 165 -16.14 8.04 13.63
C TRP A 165 -17.68 7.94 13.67
N PRO A 166 -18.35 7.50 12.59
CA PRO A 166 -17.81 7.23 11.26
C PRO A 166 -17.25 8.51 10.60
N THR A 167 -16.22 8.35 9.77
CA THR A 167 -15.68 9.46 8.97
C THR A 167 -16.72 9.95 7.96
N THR A 168 -16.62 11.24 7.58
CA THR A 168 -17.46 11.82 6.54
C THR A 168 -16.83 11.77 5.14
N ALA A 169 -15.54 11.43 5.05
CA ALA A 169 -14.87 11.20 3.78
C ALA A 169 -15.24 9.85 3.18
N SER A 170 -15.13 9.73 1.86
CA SER A 170 -15.33 8.46 1.17
C SER A 170 -14.08 7.60 1.31
N LEU A 171 -14.19 6.48 2.00
CA LEU A 171 -13.17 5.44 2.03
C LEU A 171 -13.42 4.48 0.86
N ILE A 172 -12.43 4.32 -0.02
CA ILE A 172 -12.55 3.56 -1.27
C ILE A 172 -11.49 2.46 -1.27
N ASP A 173 -11.91 1.23 -0.96
CA ASP A 173 -11.08 0.03 -1.13
C ASP A 173 -10.95 -0.30 -2.63
N ILE A 174 -9.76 -0.13 -3.21
CA ILE A 174 -9.51 -0.43 -4.63
C ILE A 174 -9.25 -1.91 -4.90
N GLN A 175 -8.96 -2.71 -3.87
CA GLN A 175 -8.56 -4.11 -4.00
C GLN A 175 -9.64 -5.00 -4.66
N PRO A 176 -10.94 -4.89 -4.34
CA PRO A 176 -11.97 -5.74 -4.93
C PRO A 176 -12.15 -5.52 -6.44
N TYR A 177 -11.88 -4.32 -6.93
CA TYR A 177 -12.06 -3.96 -8.35
C TYR A 177 -10.88 -4.41 -9.22
N PHE A 178 -9.74 -4.77 -8.62
CA PHE A 178 -8.53 -5.09 -9.37
C PHE A 178 -8.66 -6.34 -10.24
N SER A 179 -9.33 -7.40 -9.76
CA SER A 179 -9.49 -8.63 -10.55
C SER A 179 -10.26 -8.38 -11.84
N ASP A 180 -11.36 -7.62 -11.74
CA ASP A 180 -12.23 -7.32 -12.87
C ASP A 180 -11.50 -6.42 -13.87
N TRP A 181 -10.75 -5.43 -13.37
CA TRP A 181 -9.88 -4.62 -14.21
C TRP A 181 -8.80 -5.46 -14.91
N TYR A 182 -8.15 -6.38 -14.20
CA TYR A 182 -7.06 -7.19 -14.74
C TYR A 182 -7.55 -8.10 -15.88
N GLU A 183 -8.66 -8.80 -15.67
CA GLU A 183 -9.28 -9.65 -16.70
C GLU A 183 -9.74 -8.81 -17.91
N TRP A 184 -10.32 -7.63 -17.65
CA TRP A 184 -10.65 -6.68 -18.72
C TRP A 184 -9.40 -6.25 -19.49
N ALA A 185 -8.31 -5.88 -18.81
CA ALA A 185 -7.06 -5.44 -19.44
C ALA A 185 -6.40 -6.55 -20.25
N LEU A 186 -6.45 -7.81 -19.79
CA LEU A 186 -6.01 -8.99 -20.53
C LEU A 186 -6.80 -9.16 -21.82
N ALA A 187 -8.13 -9.05 -21.76
CA ALA A 187 -9.01 -9.16 -22.92
C ALA A 187 -8.76 -8.03 -23.94
N HIS A 188 -8.22 -6.89 -23.51
CA HIS A 188 -7.90 -5.73 -24.33
C HIS A 188 -6.40 -5.54 -24.58
N CYS A 189 -5.58 -6.57 -24.40
CA CYS A 189 -4.15 -6.49 -24.66
C CYS A 189 -3.86 -6.19 -26.14
N GLU A 190 -3.30 -5.01 -26.39
CA GLU A 190 -3.02 -4.49 -27.74
C GLU A 190 -2.02 -5.39 -28.51
N SER A 191 -1.01 -5.94 -27.82
CA SER A 191 -0.01 -6.84 -28.42
C SER A 191 -0.61 -8.19 -28.85
N CYS A 192 -1.65 -8.64 -28.16
CA CYS A 192 -2.29 -9.92 -28.37
C CYS A 192 -3.58 -9.82 -29.22
N ARG A 193 -4.02 -8.61 -29.58
CA ARG A 193 -5.05 -8.34 -30.59
C ARG A 193 -4.44 -7.82 -31.90
N PRO A 194 -3.80 -8.67 -32.73
CA PRO A 194 -3.47 -8.25 -34.08
C PRO A 194 -4.75 -8.24 -34.93
N ASN A 195 -5.30 -7.06 -35.22
CA ASN A 195 -6.20 -6.84 -36.36
C ASN A 195 -7.50 -7.69 -36.45
N HIS A 196 -8.41 -7.62 -35.47
CA HIS A 196 -9.83 -7.94 -35.76
C HIS A 196 -10.57 -6.83 -36.55
N HIS A 197 -9.90 -5.71 -36.89
CA HIS A 197 -10.45 -4.65 -37.74
C HIS A 197 -10.09 -4.76 -39.22
N ARG A 198 -9.45 -5.84 -39.66
CA ARG A 198 -9.21 -6.10 -41.09
C ARG A 198 -9.79 -7.44 -41.49
N GLN A 199 -11.12 -7.56 -41.47
CA GLN A 199 -11.90 -8.14 -42.57
C GLN A 199 -13.40 -8.20 -42.23
N HIS A 200 -14.19 -7.77 -43.21
CA HIS A 200 -15.64 -7.90 -43.39
C HIS A 200 -16.60 -6.96 -42.65
N GLY A 201 -16.99 -5.91 -43.39
CA GLY A 201 -18.41 -5.57 -43.60
C GLY A 201 -19.04 -4.68 -42.54
N GLY A 202 -19.55 -3.52 -42.96
CA GLY A 202 -20.09 -2.51 -42.05
C GLY A 202 -21.16 -3.06 -41.12
N VAL A 203 -20.90 -3.00 -39.82
CA VAL A 203 -21.89 -3.09 -38.76
C VAL A 203 -21.57 -2.00 -37.74
N ASN A 204 -22.60 -1.25 -37.37
CA ASN A 204 -22.58 -0.06 -36.53
C ASN A 204 -21.90 -0.33 -35.16
N TYR A 205 -21.03 0.60 -34.74
CA TYR A 205 -20.29 0.56 -33.48
C TYR A 205 -21.07 1.04 -32.25
N ASP A 206 -22.40 0.87 -32.24
CA ASP A 206 -23.23 1.24 -31.09
C ASP A 206 -23.92 -0.03 -30.59
N ASN A 207 -23.52 -0.48 -29.40
CA ASN A 207 -23.95 -1.70 -28.66
C ASN A 207 -22.96 -2.88 -28.68
N VAL A 208 -21.74 -2.68 -28.17
CA VAL A 208 -20.93 -3.79 -27.66
C VAL A 208 -21.35 -4.08 -26.21
N THR A 209 -22.57 -4.61 -26.04
CA THR A 209 -22.97 -5.32 -24.83
C THR A 209 -22.22 -6.65 -24.78
N THR A 210 -21.20 -6.76 -23.93
CA THR A 210 -20.83 -7.96 -23.14
C THR A 210 -21.09 -9.35 -23.75
N GLN A 211 -20.81 -9.55 -25.04
CA GLN A 211 -20.93 -10.87 -25.66
C GLN A 211 -19.62 -11.65 -25.46
N ASN A 212 -19.68 -12.65 -24.58
CA ASN A 212 -18.87 -13.87 -24.54
C ASN A 212 -17.43 -13.75 -25.09
N TYR A 213 -16.56 -13.09 -24.34
CA TYR A 213 -15.11 -13.29 -24.49
C TYR A 213 -14.75 -14.70 -23.98
N SER A 214 -14.98 -15.72 -24.80
CA SER A 214 -14.50 -17.07 -24.54
C SER A 214 -12.96 -17.06 -24.60
N SER A 215 -12.33 -17.13 -23.42
CA SER A 215 -10.95 -17.55 -23.14
C SER A 215 -9.87 -17.30 -24.22
N PHE A 216 -9.77 -16.10 -24.79
CA PHE A 216 -8.53 -15.73 -25.47
C PHE A 216 -7.47 -15.49 -24.39
N LYS A 217 -6.71 -16.54 -24.07
CA LYS A 217 -5.55 -16.44 -23.19
C LYS A 217 -4.56 -15.49 -23.85
N CYS A 218 -4.45 -14.29 -23.31
CA CYS A 218 -3.40 -13.36 -23.67
C CYS A 218 -2.04 -14.06 -23.45
N VAL A 219 -1.25 -14.24 -24.51
CA VAL A 219 0.11 -14.82 -24.43
C VAL A 219 1.15 -13.81 -23.94
N CYS A 220 0.80 -12.53 -23.95
CA CYS A 220 1.66 -11.40 -23.64
C CYS A 220 1.76 -11.12 -22.13
N HIS A 221 0.84 -11.67 -21.34
CA HIS A 221 0.71 -11.45 -19.90
C HIS A 221 0.40 -12.76 -19.19
N GLU A 222 0.93 -12.93 -17.98
CA GLU A 222 0.59 -14.10 -17.15
C GLU A 222 -0.91 -14.11 -16.83
N GLN A 223 -1.49 -15.30 -16.67
CA GLN A 223 -2.87 -15.42 -16.20
C GLN A 223 -2.94 -15.10 -14.71
N SER A 224 -4.11 -14.70 -14.20
CA SER A 224 -4.33 -14.49 -12.77
C SER A 224 -3.82 -15.71 -11.98
N PRO A 225 -2.94 -15.50 -10.97
CA PRO A 225 -2.50 -16.58 -10.08
C PRO A 225 -3.54 -16.88 -8.99
N TYR A 226 -4.58 -16.06 -8.88
CA TYR A 226 -5.63 -16.14 -7.88
C TYR A 226 -6.84 -16.89 -8.40
N ARG A 227 -7.50 -17.64 -7.50
CA ARG A 227 -8.79 -18.25 -7.81
C ARG A 227 -9.88 -17.18 -7.89
N PRO A 228 -10.98 -17.43 -8.63
CA PRO A 228 -12.13 -16.53 -8.62
C PRO A 228 -12.59 -16.21 -7.19
N GLY A 229 -12.71 -14.93 -6.86
CA GLY A 229 -13.09 -14.45 -5.53
C GLY A 229 -11.96 -14.31 -4.51
N GLU A 230 -10.74 -14.75 -4.82
CA GLU A 230 -9.58 -14.47 -3.95
C GLU A 230 -9.11 -13.02 -4.10
N LYS A 231 -8.83 -12.38 -2.97
CA LYS A 231 -8.32 -11.00 -2.93
C LYS A 231 -6.85 -10.96 -3.36
N TRP A 232 -6.54 -10.05 -4.27
CA TRP A 232 -5.18 -9.80 -4.72
C TRP A 232 -4.37 -9.07 -3.65
N SER A 233 -3.15 -9.52 -3.37
CA SER A 233 -2.20 -8.70 -2.61
C SER A 233 -1.63 -7.60 -3.51
N LEU A 234 -1.32 -6.44 -2.94
CA LEU A 234 -0.76 -5.31 -3.70
C LEU A 234 0.57 -5.67 -4.39
N GLN A 235 1.41 -6.47 -3.72
CA GLN A 235 2.66 -6.97 -4.30
C GLN A 235 2.41 -7.82 -5.55
N LYS A 236 1.44 -8.74 -5.51
CA LYS A 236 1.10 -9.57 -6.68
C LYS A 236 0.44 -8.73 -7.77
N ALA A 237 -0.43 -7.79 -7.42
CA ALA A 237 -1.01 -6.85 -8.38
C ALA A 237 0.07 -6.13 -9.18
N LEU A 238 1.08 -5.55 -8.51
CA LEU A 238 2.22 -4.91 -9.19
C LEU A 238 3.03 -5.86 -10.08
N ILE A 239 3.30 -7.07 -9.60
CA ILE A 239 4.08 -8.06 -10.36
C ILE A 239 3.37 -8.40 -11.67
N TYR A 240 2.07 -8.69 -11.60
CA TYR A 240 1.31 -9.21 -12.74
C TYR A 240 0.87 -8.10 -13.72
N ALA A 241 0.58 -6.90 -13.22
CA ALA A 241 0.15 -5.80 -14.06
C ALA A 241 1.31 -4.99 -14.64
N ALA A 242 2.39 -4.82 -13.87
CA ALA A 242 3.43 -3.85 -14.19
C ALA A 242 4.85 -4.42 -14.17
N HIS A 243 5.01 -5.71 -13.87
CA HIS A 243 6.31 -6.38 -13.79
C HIS A 243 7.27 -5.69 -12.79
N MET A 244 6.73 -5.20 -11.68
CA MET A 244 7.48 -4.51 -10.62
C MET A 244 7.24 -5.18 -9.25
N PHE A 245 8.17 -5.01 -8.33
CA PHE A 245 8.16 -5.65 -7.01
C PHE A 245 8.25 -4.62 -5.87
N ILE A 246 7.38 -4.78 -4.87
CA ILE A 246 7.52 -4.10 -3.58
C ILE A 246 8.01 -5.07 -2.53
N ASP A 247 9.03 -4.67 -1.78
CA ASP A 247 9.52 -5.45 -0.66
C ASP A 247 8.55 -5.42 0.51
N LYS A 248 7.90 -6.55 0.82
CA LYS A 248 6.97 -6.68 1.96
C LYS A 248 7.63 -7.16 3.27
N SER A 249 8.96 -7.07 3.38
CA SER A 249 9.68 -7.54 4.58
C SER A 249 9.53 -6.64 5.82
N CYS A 250 8.79 -5.53 5.71
CA CYS A 250 8.53 -4.60 6.80
C CYS A 250 7.06 -4.58 7.27
N THR A 251 6.15 -5.39 6.71
CA THR A 251 4.72 -5.43 7.07
C THR A 251 4.42 -5.82 8.52
N VAL A 252 5.28 -6.63 9.14
CA VAL A 252 5.14 -6.99 10.57
C VAL A 252 6.44 -6.67 11.28
N ASN A 253 6.46 -5.53 11.94
CA ASN A 253 7.70 -4.91 12.41
C ASN A 253 7.45 -4.03 13.63
N ASN A 254 8.52 -3.48 14.19
CA ASN A 254 8.47 -2.65 15.39
C ASN A 254 8.14 -1.19 15.01
N TRP A 255 6.94 -0.95 14.49
CA TRP A 255 6.48 0.35 14.01
C TRP A 255 6.31 1.37 15.15
N ALA A 256 5.96 0.92 16.36
CA ALA A 256 5.89 1.76 17.56
C ALA A 256 7.27 2.23 18.04
N ALA A 257 8.37 1.71 17.48
CA ALA A 257 9.72 2.08 17.89
C ALA A 257 10.13 3.49 17.45
N GLY A 258 9.33 4.17 16.62
CA GLY A 258 9.59 5.51 16.11
C GLY A 258 10.43 5.50 14.82
N LEU A 259 10.05 6.35 13.85
CA LEU A 259 10.72 6.47 12.55
C LEU A 259 11.65 7.68 12.44
N THR A 260 11.62 8.62 13.38
CA THR A 260 12.55 9.76 13.41
C THR A 260 13.74 9.50 14.34
N SER A 261 14.86 10.16 14.12
CA SER A 261 16.05 9.96 14.97
C SER A 261 15.82 10.26 16.45
N ASN A 262 14.92 11.19 16.74
CA ASN A 262 14.75 11.75 18.08
C ASN A 262 13.84 10.89 18.98
N ASN A 263 13.08 9.94 18.40
CA ASN A 263 12.20 9.02 19.13
C ASN A 263 12.49 7.54 18.87
N SER A 264 13.52 7.21 18.10
CA SER A 264 13.71 5.87 17.56
C SER A 264 14.67 4.98 18.35
N THR A 265 14.24 3.78 18.73
CA THR A 265 15.15 2.71 19.19
C THR A 265 15.76 1.90 18.03
N LEU A 266 15.28 2.12 16.80
CA LEU A 266 15.78 1.47 15.59
C LEU A 266 17.11 2.07 15.11
N SER A 267 17.92 1.23 14.45
CA SER A 267 19.11 1.68 13.71
C SER A 267 18.71 2.53 12.49
N THR A 268 19.60 3.45 12.07
CA THR A 268 19.36 4.30 10.88
C THR A 268 19.02 3.48 9.62
N GLY A 269 19.71 2.36 9.41
CA GLY A 269 19.43 1.47 8.27
C GLY A 269 18.04 0.83 8.35
N ARG A 270 17.60 0.42 9.55
CA ARG A 270 16.26 -0.15 9.75
C ARG A 270 15.17 0.89 9.54
N ARG A 271 15.34 2.11 10.07
CA ARG A 271 14.43 3.23 9.84
C ARG A 271 14.27 3.54 8.36
N LYS A 272 15.38 3.71 7.62
CA LYS A 272 15.34 3.99 6.18
C LYS A 272 14.59 2.90 5.41
N LYS A 273 14.79 1.63 5.77
CA LYS A 273 14.07 0.51 5.16
C LYS A 273 12.56 0.58 5.42
N MET A 274 12.15 0.89 6.64
CA MET A 274 10.74 1.01 7.03
C MET A 274 10.06 2.22 6.37
N ILE A 275 10.76 3.36 6.31
CA ILE A 275 10.28 4.55 5.59
C ILE A 275 10.11 4.26 4.09
N ASN A 276 11.09 3.60 3.45
CA ASN A 276 10.98 3.19 2.05
C ASN A 276 9.81 2.23 1.80
N TYR A 277 9.59 1.27 2.71
CA TYR A 277 8.42 0.41 2.66
C TYR A 277 7.12 1.23 2.66
N ALA A 278 6.97 2.14 3.63
CA ALA A 278 5.78 2.97 3.80
C ALA A 278 5.52 3.87 2.57
N ILE A 279 6.59 4.40 1.96
CA ILE A 279 6.50 5.14 0.70
C ILE A 279 5.95 4.24 -0.40
N TYR A 280 6.60 3.10 -0.64
CA TYR A 280 6.24 2.26 -1.79
C TYR A 280 4.86 1.66 -1.66
N ASP A 281 4.39 1.36 -0.44
CA ASP A 281 3.04 0.85 -0.23
C ASP A 281 1.97 1.84 -0.68
N CYS A 282 1.98 3.05 -0.13
CA CYS A 282 1.05 4.12 -0.52
C CYS A 282 1.13 4.45 -2.01
N PHE A 283 2.35 4.63 -2.54
CA PHE A 283 2.49 5.00 -3.95
C PHE A 283 2.04 3.90 -4.91
N SER A 284 2.10 2.64 -4.51
CA SER A 284 1.60 1.55 -5.35
C SER A 284 0.09 1.40 -5.33
N THR A 285 -0.56 1.69 -4.21
CA THR A 285 -2.01 1.88 -4.18
C THR A 285 -2.39 3.04 -5.10
N THR A 286 -1.69 4.19 -4.99
CA THR A 286 -1.91 5.35 -5.87
C THR A 286 -1.75 4.99 -7.34
N TYR A 287 -0.73 4.21 -7.68
CA TYR A 287 -0.45 3.77 -9.04
C TYR A 287 -1.64 3.05 -9.68
N PHE A 288 -2.42 2.31 -8.90
CA PHE A 288 -3.54 1.53 -9.40
C PHE A 288 -4.89 2.25 -9.39
N ILE A 289 -5.03 3.42 -8.75
CA ILE A 289 -6.30 4.16 -8.69
C ILE A 289 -6.87 4.39 -10.09
N ARG A 290 -6.15 5.14 -10.94
CA ARG A 290 -6.65 5.47 -12.29
C ARG A 290 -6.75 4.24 -13.19
N PRO A 291 -5.76 3.32 -13.23
CA PRO A 291 -5.89 2.12 -14.02
C PRO A 291 -7.17 1.32 -13.72
N VAL A 292 -7.43 1.07 -12.45
CA VAL A 292 -8.56 0.26 -12.00
C VAL A 292 -9.89 1.00 -12.21
N LEU A 293 -9.99 2.27 -11.85
CA LEU A 293 -11.25 3.02 -11.90
C LEU A 293 -11.60 3.55 -13.29
N GLU A 294 -10.61 3.85 -14.13
CA GLU A 294 -10.80 4.38 -15.48
C GLU A 294 -10.53 3.33 -16.57
N TYR A 295 -10.37 2.05 -16.20
CA TYR A 295 -10.09 0.94 -17.11
C TYR A 295 -8.94 1.23 -18.09
N TRP A 296 -7.74 1.49 -17.58
CA TRP A 296 -6.57 1.66 -18.45
C TRP A 296 -6.05 0.32 -18.97
N THR A 297 -5.60 0.29 -20.22
CA THR A 297 -4.88 -0.87 -20.79
C THR A 297 -3.48 -1.02 -20.16
N PHE A 298 -2.87 -2.20 -20.26
CA PHE A 298 -1.48 -2.41 -19.81
C PHE A 298 -0.48 -1.47 -20.49
N ASN A 299 -0.70 -1.12 -21.76
CA ASN A 299 0.16 -0.16 -22.47
C ASN A 299 0.02 1.25 -21.88
N LYS A 300 -1.20 1.70 -21.59
CA LYS A 300 -1.42 2.99 -20.92
C LYS A 300 -0.80 3.02 -19.52
N LEU A 301 -0.96 1.93 -18.76
CA LEU A 301 -0.31 1.76 -17.45
C LEU A 301 1.22 1.88 -17.55
N LYS A 302 1.84 1.18 -18.51
CA LYS A 302 3.29 1.17 -18.72
C LYS A 302 3.86 2.53 -19.14
N ASN A 303 3.08 3.32 -19.88
CA ASN A 303 3.47 4.65 -20.34
C ASN A 303 3.22 5.75 -19.29
N THR A 304 2.71 5.40 -18.12
CA THR A 304 2.52 6.34 -17.03
C THR A 304 3.85 6.48 -16.30
N ASN A 305 4.46 7.67 -16.39
CA ASN A 305 5.63 7.99 -15.60
C ASN A 305 5.22 8.10 -14.13
N ILE A 306 5.70 7.18 -13.30
CA ILE A 306 5.87 7.37 -11.85
C ILE A 306 7.33 7.65 -11.57
#